data_AF-A0A3P7JRM7-F1
#
_entry.id   AF-A0A3P7JRM7-F1
#
_cell.length_a   1.000
_cell.length_b   1.000
_cell.length_c   1.000
_cell.angle_alpha   90.00
_cell.angle_beta   90.00
_cell.angle_gamma   90.00
#
_symmetry.space_group_name_H-M   'P 1'
#
loop_
_entity.id
_entity.type
_entity.pdbx_description
1 polymer ?
#
loop_
_entity_poly.entity_id
_entity_poly.type
_entity_poly.pdbx_seq_one_letter_code
_entity_poly.pdbx_strand_id
1 'polypeptide(L)'
;LPYLAVWINNLSNILYDERKSPYHLMLSAFYRTGTHDTFFNIISNYFGPDHDQNYCVEMGQLLQAWLSLTERLVNAHAFRHSRYKMSERFAEAKRFPTEKYLTKCQQDAFRQANVVFSMLSSLPLSEAVNFNICDMIVSIYREIVKGIVPLTEKQRQAVITTSEDRKKMEAELDGASIDLLVDMGFDRDAAVDALLEYSTVPEAAEYLIATDGLGRLRQSSTDERIDADEIDAEEGSGSQNNDLNVEFEDVLLKEPISLNEVPSLDTRLVLSSLCKDVIPVLLNLMEQGTELVFSTSEIMLAILNEVDDDWRKNMLIGEYLVQDILLMVDELRCDETDEKTVISLATRLHFVCLMWPGIATAYMDVFTEYRLHSVLISVLDMVIIHCLKRPAFIRLIAPICLWLDLYDKMLKLLDSKDKVEKAIESYAWKYWDTDERGGVFAWINYPPAASHTLTNAFLAGRRTCSVSVGGRQYTVDFPSMSHRSIESHIERPITIAGRLKDGIVLSEILAESNEHKEWNEIVRDRLVSAVIGLLGLSSIDANSIHAIFILAARITRDFRIAREFLQQGGVQTVINVSGSAVPSSALLAALIIRHCLDDEIAVRQIFEKTVRTIAAGGYTINPPLTRWNHIR
;
A
#
# COMPACT_ATOMS: atom_id res chain seq x y z
N LEU A 1 28.96 -22.96 19.96
CA LEU A 1 27.94 -21.99 19.50
C LEU A 1 28.56 -20.71 18.91
N PRO A 2 29.48 -19.98 19.58
CA PRO A 2 30.05 -18.74 19.02
C PRO A 2 30.81 -18.95 17.70
N TYR A 3 31.56 -20.05 17.59
CA TYR A 3 32.24 -20.44 16.36
C TYR A 3 31.28 -20.59 15.18
N LEU A 4 30.09 -21.15 15.42
CA LEU A 4 29.09 -21.41 14.39
C LEU A 4 28.43 -20.09 13.92
N ALA A 5 28.18 -19.16 14.85
CA ALA A 5 27.71 -17.82 14.50
C ALA A 5 28.70 -17.05 13.61
N VAL A 6 30.00 -17.13 13.92
CA VAL A 6 31.06 -16.53 13.08
C VAL A 6 31.07 -17.12 11.67
N TRP A 7 30.91 -18.45 11.55
CA TRP A 7 30.84 -19.11 10.25
C TRP A 7 29.60 -18.72 9.45
N ILE A 8 28.44 -18.56 10.07
CA ILE A 8 27.23 -18.07 9.39
C ILE A 8 27.46 -16.66 8.84
N ASN A 9 28.10 -15.78 9.61
CA ASN A 9 28.41 -14.43 9.16
C ASN A 9 29.42 -14.42 8.00
N ASN A 10 30.47 -15.26 8.07
CA ASN A 10 31.42 -15.42 6.98
C ASN A 10 30.75 -15.98 5.72
N LEU A 11 29.87 -16.97 5.88
CA LEU A 11 29.09 -17.53 4.79
C LEU A 11 28.20 -16.47 4.14
N SER A 12 27.58 -15.60 4.92
CA SER A 12 26.80 -14.46 4.41
C SER A 12 27.61 -13.55 3.50
N ASN A 13 28.88 -13.29 3.84
CA ASN A 13 29.80 -12.49 3.02
C ASN A 13 30.29 -13.22 1.76
N ILE A 14 30.28 -14.56 1.76
CA ILE A 14 30.63 -15.37 0.58
C ILE A 14 29.46 -15.44 -0.41
N LEU A 15 28.23 -15.53 0.11
CA LEU A 15 27.02 -15.68 -0.72
C LEU A 15 26.53 -14.36 -1.32
N TYR A 16 26.85 -13.22 -0.71
CA TYR A 16 26.34 -11.90 -1.09
C TYR A 16 27.46 -10.88 -1.28
N ASP A 17 27.25 -9.97 -2.22
CA ASP A 17 28.07 -8.77 -2.42
C ASP A 17 27.81 -7.71 -1.32
N GLU A 18 28.65 -6.68 -1.23
CA GLU A 18 28.49 -5.53 -0.32
C GLU A 18 27.14 -4.83 -0.48
N ARG A 19 26.57 -4.87 -1.69
CA ARG A 19 25.22 -4.37 -2.01
C ARG A 19 24.09 -5.35 -1.72
N LYS A 20 24.34 -6.42 -0.96
CA LYS A 20 23.40 -7.50 -0.63
C LYS A 20 22.80 -8.21 -1.87
N SER A 21 23.50 -8.19 -3.00
CA SER A 21 23.10 -8.92 -4.22
C SER A 21 23.63 -10.36 -4.16
N PRO A 22 22.80 -11.39 -4.37
CA PRO A 22 23.24 -12.78 -4.27
C PRO A 22 24.10 -13.20 -5.46
N TYR A 23 25.20 -13.91 -5.19
CA TYR A 23 25.98 -14.61 -6.21
C TYR A 23 25.33 -15.96 -6.55
N HIS A 24 24.62 -16.04 -7.68
CA HIS A 24 23.84 -17.25 -8.01
C HIS A 24 24.72 -18.51 -8.11
N LEU A 25 25.96 -18.39 -8.57
CA LEU A 25 26.90 -19.51 -8.62
C LEU A 25 27.28 -20.02 -7.22
N MET A 26 27.53 -19.12 -6.27
CA MET A 26 27.84 -19.48 -4.89
C MET A 26 26.62 -20.08 -4.18
N LEU A 27 25.42 -19.60 -4.48
CA LEU A 27 24.17 -20.20 -4.00
C LEU A 27 23.96 -21.62 -4.55
N SER A 28 24.30 -21.87 -5.83
CA SER A 28 24.27 -23.22 -6.40
C SER A 28 25.22 -24.15 -5.65
N ALA A 29 26.45 -23.71 -5.39
CA ALA A 29 27.42 -24.47 -4.59
C ALA A 29 26.89 -24.73 -3.17
N PHE A 30 26.38 -23.70 -2.49
CA PHE A 30 25.81 -23.80 -1.14
C PHE A 30 24.64 -24.79 -1.04
N TYR A 31 23.83 -24.89 -2.09
CA TYR A 31 22.78 -25.88 -2.18
C TYR A 31 23.34 -27.29 -2.43
N ARG A 32 24.21 -27.46 -3.43
CA ARG A 32 24.80 -28.76 -3.80
C ARG A 32 25.62 -29.40 -2.70
N THR A 33 26.29 -28.61 -1.88
CA THR A 33 27.09 -29.11 -0.75
C THR A 33 26.23 -29.66 0.39
N GLY A 34 24.89 -29.56 0.32
CA GLY A 34 23.98 -29.90 1.42
C GLY A 34 24.05 -28.90 2.59
N THR A 35 24.76 -27.78 2.41
CA THR A 35 24.93 -26.77 3.46
C THR A 35 23.61 -26.02 3.70
N HIS A 36 22.78 -25.86 2.67
CA HIS A 36 21.41 -25.33 2.81
C HIS A 36 20.58 -26.12 3.83
N ASP A 37 20.44 -27.44 3.65
CA ASP A 37 19.64 -28.28 4.56
C ASP A 37 20.24 -28.27 5.98
N THR A 38 21.57 -28.33 6.07
CA THR A 38 22.27 -28.26 7.36
C THR A 38 21.99 -26.93 8.05
N PHE A 39 22.00 -25.82 7.31
CA PHE A 39 21.75 -24.47 7.83
C PHE A 39 20.32 -24.30 8.35
N PHE A 40 19.30 -24.70 7.58
CA PHE A 40 17.91 -24.58 8.03
C PHE A 40 17.61 -25.52 9.21
N ASN A 41 18.20 -26.72 9.24
CA ASN A 41 17.99 -27.66 10.35
C ASN A 41 18.72 -27.27 11.65
N ILE A 42 19.55 -26.20 11.68
CA ILE A 42 20.14 -25.67 12.92
C ILE A 42 19.05 -25.37 13.95
N ILE A 43 17.95 -24.76 13.52
CA ILE A 43 16.86 -24.37 14.42
C ILE A 43 16.21 -25.60 15.05
N SER A 44 15.78 -26.59 14.27
CA SER A 44 15.20 -27.81 14.83
C SER A 44 16.16 -28.58 15.73
N ASN A 45 17.45 -28.59 15.42
CA ASN A 45 18.45 -29.36 16.16
C ASN A 45 18.88 -28.72 17.48
N TYR A 46 18.90 -27.39 17.55
CA TYR A 46 19.40 -26.68 18.73
C TYR A 46 18.31 -25.96 19.51
N PHE A 47 17.18 -25.64 18.89
CA PHE A 47 16.11 -24.87 19.54
C PHE A 47 14.84 -25.70 19.73
N GLY A 48 14.70 -26.90 19.14
CA GLY A 48 13.46 -27.71 19.18
C GLY A 48 12.82 -27.94 20.57
N PRO A 49 11.51 -28.26 20.61
CA PRO A 49 10.68 -28.29 21.82
C PRO A 49 11.10 -29.32 22.88
N ASP A 50 11.94 -30.30 22.52
CA ASP A 50 12.38 -31.40 23.41
C ASP A 50 13.63 -31.05 24.25
N HIS A 51 14.16 -29.83 24.15
CA HIS A 51 15.34 -29.41 24.91
C HIS A 51 14.99 -28.50 26.10
N ASP A 52 15.18 -29.01 27.31
CA ASP A 52 15.23 -28.21 28.54
C ASP A 52 16.38 -27.19 28.45
N GLN A 53 16.10 -25.90 28.22
CA GLN A 53 17.16 -24.90 28.00
C GLN A 53 17.29 -23.90 29.13
N ASN A 54 18.44 -23.97 29.80
CA ASN A 54 19.14 -22.77 30.27
C ASN A 54 19.61 -21.99 29.04
N TYR A 55 18.84 -20.99 28.63
CA TYR A 55 19.19 -20.12 27.52
C TYR A 55 20.43 -19.28 27.88
N CYS A 56 21.49 -19.35 27.06
CA CYS A 56 22.73 -18.57 27.25
C CYS A 56 22.89 -17.51 26.15
N VAL A 57 23.67 -16.46 26.43
CA VAL A 57 23.89 -15.31 25.50
C VAL A 57 24.44 -15.75 24.14
N GLU A 58 25.28 -16.78 24.12
CA GLU A 58 25.87 -17.37 22.91
C GLU A 58 24.83 -18.02 21.99
N MET A 59 23.71 -18.47 22.56
CA MET A 59 22.59 -19.04 21.81
C MET A 59 21.80 -17.93 21.11
N GLY A 60 21.65 -16.77 21.77
CA GLY A 60 21.09 -15.56 21.16
C GLY A 60 21.92 -15.05 19.98
N GLN A 61 23.25 -15.03 20.11
CA GLN A 61 24.13 -14.64 19.00
C GLN A 61 24.03 -15.58 17.80
N LEU A 62 23.90 -16.89 18.05
CA LEU A 62 23.69 -17.87 17.00
C LEU A 62 22.35 -17.63 16.29
N LEU A 63 21.27 -17.42 17.06
CA LEU A 63 19.94 -17.16 16.51
C LEU A 63 19.92 -15.89 15.67
N GLN A 64 20.55 -14.81 16.15
CA GLN A 64 20.69 -13.55 15.40
C GLN A 64 21.43 -13.73 14.07
N ALA A 65 22.55 -14.47 14.07
CA ALA A 65 23.30 -14.75 12.85
C ALA A 65 22.46 -15.56 11.85
N TRP A 66 21.71 -16.56 12.34
CA TRP A 66 20.81 -17.37 11.53
C TRP A 66 19.68 -16.54 10.91
N LEU A 67 19.02 -15.70 11.72
CA LEU A 67 17.93 -14.83 11.26
C LEU A 67 18.41 -13.84 10.19
N SER A 68 19.56 -13.21 10.41
CA SER A 68 20.16 -12.25 9.47
C SER A 68 20.50 -12.86 8.10
N LEU A 69 21.04 -14.09 8.06
CA LEU A 69 21.29 -14.77 6.78
C LEU A 69 19.97 -15.25 6.14
N THR A 70 19.03 -15.74 6.93
CA THR A 70 17.72 -16.22 6.44
C THR A 70 16.94 -15.10 5.78
N GLU A 71 16.88 -13.91 6.38
CA GLU A 71 16.24 -12.71 5.80
C GLU A 71 16.74 -12.41 4.39
N ARG A 72 18.06 -12.57 4.15
CA ARG A 72 18.65 -12.37 2.82
C ARG A 72 18.26 -13.47 1.84
N LEU A 73 18.22 -14.72 2.30
CA LEU A 73 17.89 -15.90 1.48
C LEU A 73 16.43 -15.92 1.01
N VAL A 74 15.52 -15.27 1.72
CA VAL A 74 14.10 -15.19 1.33
C VAL A 74 13.74 -13.95 0.50
N ASN A 75 14.69 -13.01 0.32
CA ASN A 75 14.43 -11.73 -0.34
C ASN A 75 14.22 -11.88 -1.86
N ALA A 76 12.97 -12.00 -2.28
CA ALA A 76 12.62 -12.19 -3.68
C ALA A 76 13.09 -11.07 -4.61
N HIS A 77 13.10 -9.82 -4.13
CA HIS A 77 13.54 -8.68 -4.92
C HIS A 77 15.04 -8.76 -5.25
N ALA A 78 15.88 -9.10 -4.27
CA ALA A 78 17.32 -9.25 -4.43
C ALA A 78 17.68 -10.38 -5.41
N PHE A 79 16.96 -11.51 -5.35
CA PHE A 79 17.12 -12.61 -6.29
C PHE A 79 16.73 -12.21 -7.73
N ARG A 80 15.58 -11.56 -7.90
CA ARG A 80 15.08 -11.15 -9.23
C ARG A 80 15.91 -10.06 -9.88
N HIS A 81 16.56 -9.18 -9.11
CA HIS A 81 17.34 -8.05 -9.63
C HIS A 81 18.85 -8.23 -9.43
N SER A 82 19.33 -9.44 -9.15
CA SER A 82 20.76 -9.68 -8.99
C SER A 82 21.52 -9.37 -10.27
N ARG A 83 22.68 -8.71 -10.12
CA ARG A 83 23.65 -8.46 -11.21
C ARG A 83 24.45 -9.71 -11.56
N TYR A 84 24.41 -10.73 -10.69
CA TYR A 84 25.21 -11.96 -10.81
C TYR A 84 24.35 -13.14 -11.31
N LYS A 85 23.36 -12.85 -12.16
CA LYS A 85 22.54 -13.87 -12.81
C LYS A 85 23.41 -14.75 -13.70
N MET A 86 23.15 -16.05 -13.63
CA MET A 86 23.85 -17.02 -14.48
C MET A 86 23.28 -16.94 -15.90
N SER A 87 24.16 -16.94 -16.89
CA SER A 87 23.75 -17.00 -18.30
C SER A 87 23.07 -18.33 -18.59
N GLU A 88 21.96 -18.30 -19.35
CA GLU A 88 21.22 -19.50 -19.78
C GLU A 88 22.06 -20.48 -20.61
N ARG A 89 23.19 -20.01 -21.16
CA ARG A 89 24.15 -20.82 -21.91
C ARG A 89 25.02 -21.71 -21.00
N PHE A 90 25.07 -21.42 -19.70
CA PHE A 90 25.88 -22.15 -18.74
C PHE A 90 25.11 -23.37 -18.21
N ALA A 91 25.68 -24.58 -18.28
CA ALA A 91 24.98 -25.82 -17.93
C ALA A 91 24.44 -25.81 -16.48
N GLU A 92 25.16 -25.16 -15.57
CA GLU A 92 24.79 -24.98 -14.17
C GLU A 92 23.50 -24.16 -14.00
N ALA A 93 23.20 -23.22 -14.91
CA ALA A 93 21.96 -22.44 -14.87
C ALA A 93 20.72 -23.30 -15.11
N LYS A 94 20.84 -24.39 -15.89
CA LYS A 94 19.75 -25.37 -16.08
C LYS A 94 19.59 -26.30 -14.87
N ARG A 95 20.68 -26.58 -14.15
CA ARG A 95 20.68 -27.43 -12.95
C ARG A 95 20.26 -26.68 -11.68
N PHE A 96 20.38 -25.35 -11.67
CA PHE A 96 19.99 -24.48 -10.56
C PHE A 96 18.95 -23.43 -10.99
N PRO A 97 17.67 -23.82 -11.12
CA PRO A 97 16.59 -22.87 -11.37
C PRO A 97 16.41 -21.93 -10.16
N THR A 98 16.85 -20.68 -10.31
CA THR A 98 16.92 -19.70 -9.21
C THR A 98 15.57 -19.46 -8.52
N GLU A 99 14.47 -19.39 -9.25
CA GLU A 99 13.13 -19.19 -8.67
C GLU A 99 12.64 -20.41 -7.86
N LYS A 100 12.98 -21.63 -8.28
CA LYS A 100 12.64 -22.84 -7.50
C LYS A 100 13.48 -22.94 -6.23
N TYR A 101 14.76 -22.53 -6.30
CA TYR A 101 15.60 -22.44 -5.12
C TYR A 101 15.08 -21.39 -4.13
N LEU A 102 14.67 -20.20 -4.61
CA LEU A 102 14.03 -19.19 -3.77
C LEU A 102 12.78 -19.75 -3.07
N THR A 103 11.95 -20.49 -3.81
CA THR A 103 10.76 -21.15 -3.27
C THR A 103 11.13 -22.14 -2.15
N LYS A 104 12.19 -22.94 -2.34
CA LYS A 104 12.71 -23.86 -1.32
C LYS A 104 13.21 -23.12 -0.08
N CYS A 105 13.98 -22.05 -0.25
CA CYS A 105 14.41 -21.17 0.86
C CYS A 105 13.22 -20.61 1.63
N GLN A 106 12.16 -20.15 0.96
CA GLN A 106 10.96 -19.62 1.60
C GLN A 106 10.19 -20.71 2.38
N GLN A 107 10.08 -21.92 1.84
CA GLN A 107 9.47 -23.07 2.53
C GLN A 107 10.19 -23.41 3.83
N ASP A 108 11.51 -23.59 3.77
CA ASP A 108 12.30 -23.99 4.93
C ASP A 108 12.44 -22.84 5.94
N ALA A 109 12.56 -21.59 5.47
CA ALA A 109 12.53 -20.42 6.33
C ALA A 109 11.20 -20.30 7.08
N PHE A 110 10.06 -20.47 6.40
CA PHE A 110 8.74 -20.42 7.05
C PHE A 110 8.61 -21.50 8.12
N ARG A 111 8.99 -22.74 7.81
CA ARG A 111 8.95 -23.87 8.75
C ARG A 111 9.80 -23.61 9.99
N GLN A 112 11.04 -23.17 9.80
CA GLN A 112 11.97 -22.96 10.92
C GLN A 112 11.65 -21.67 11.69
N ALA A 113 11.18 -20.62 11.02
CA ALA A 113 10.70 -19.40 11.68
C ALA A 113 9.53 -19.72 12.61
N ASN A 114 8.57 -20.58 12.22
CA ASN A 114 7.48 -21.00 13.10
C ASN A 114 7.99 -21.68 14.38
N VAL A 115 9.05 -22.48 14.28
CA VAL A 115 9.69 -23.13 15.44
C VAL A 115 10.30 -22.08 16.38
N VAL A 116 11.12 -21.17 15.86
CA VAL A 116 11.68 -20.07 16.67
C VAL A 116 10.57 -19.24 17.32
N PHE A 117 9.52 -18.95 16.55
CA PHE A 117 8.42 -18.11 16.96
C PHE A 117 7.60 -18.72 18.11
N SER A 118 7.38 -20.04 18.09
CA SER A 118 6.74 -20.77 19.20
C SER A 118 7.54 -20.73 20.52
N MET A 119 8.84 -20.44 20.46
CA MET A 119 9.72 -20.37 21.62
C MET A 119 9.85 -18.97 22.19
N LEU A 120 9.46 -17.93 21.45
CA LEU A 120 9.56 -16.54 21.88
C LEU A 120 8.83 -16.29 23.20
N SER A 121 7.68 -16.94 23.41
CA SER A 121 6.92 -16.85 24.65
C SER A 121 7.59 -17.51 25.86
N SER A 122 8.56 -18.41 25.66
CA SER A 122 9.23 -19.18 26.72
C SER A 122 10.67 -18.73 27.00
N LEU A 123 11.22 -17.78 26.24
CA LEU A 123 12.63 -17.40 26.31
C LEU A 123 12.92 -16.38 27.43
N PRO A 124 13.77 -16.70 28.44
CA PRO A 124 14.13 -15.80 29.53
C PRO A 124 15.27 -14.86 29.09
N LEU A 125 14.96 -13.97 28.16
CA LEU A 125 15.92 -13.06 27.53
C LEU A 125 15.73 -11.61 28.01
N SER A 126 16.79 -10.81 27.92
CA SER A 126 16.69 -9.35 28.11
C SER A 126 15.71 -8.76 27.10
N GLU A 127 14.87 -7.81 27.53
CA GLU A 127 13.84 -7.16 26.71
C GLU A 127 14.37 -6.66 25.36
N ALA A 128 15.57 -6.07 25.34
CA ALA A 128 16.18 -5.55 24.10
C ALA A 128 16.59 -6.65 23.12
N VAL A 129 17.06 -7.80 23.62
CA VAL A 129 17.45 -8.94 22.77
C VAL A 129 16.21 -9.64 22.22
N ASN A 130 15.18 -9.77 23.05
CA ASN A 130 13.87 -10.27 22.63
C ASN A 130 13.26 -9.41 21.52
N PHE A 131 13.27 -8.10 21.69
CA PHE A 131 12.75 -7.18 20.69
C PHE A 131 13.47 -7.33 19.35
N ASN A 132 14.81 -7.34 19.34
CA ASN A 132 15.59 -7.50 18.10
C ASN A 132 15.32 -8.84 17.40
N ILE A 133 15.19 -9.93 18.17
CA ILE A 133 14.86 -11.26 17.62
C ILE A 133 13.45 -11.24 17.02
N CYS A 134 12.48 -10.66 17.71
CA CYS A 134 11.12 -10.50 17.22
C CYS A 134 11.11 -9.70 15.90
N ASP A 135 11.79 -8.55 15.86
CA ASP A 135 11.85 -7.69 14.66
C ASP A 135 12.45 -8.43 13.46
N MET A 136 13.54 -9.18 13.64
CA MET A 136 14.13 -9.97 12.55
C MET A 136 13.20 -11.11 12.07
N ILE A 137 12.49 -11.79 12.97
CA ILE A 137 11.54 -12.85 12.59
C ILE A 137 10.36 -12.26 11.82
N VAL A 138 9.82 -11.13 12.29
CA VAL A 138 8.78 -10.38 11.58
C VAL A 138 9.29 -9.93 10.21
N SER A 139 10.55 -9.49 10.11
CA SER A 139 11.17 -9.14 8.83
C SER A 139 11.23 -10.34 7.86
N ILE A 140 11.57 -11.53 8.36
CA ILE A 140 11.56 -12.77 7.55
C ILE A 140 10.15 -13.06 7.02
N TYR A 141 9.11 -13.03 7.88
CA TYR A 141 7.73 -13.24 7.43
C TYR A 141 7.30 -12.21 6.39
N ARG A 142 7.67 -10.94 6.59
CA ARG A 142 7.43 -9.85 5.63
C ARG A 142 8.06 -10.13 4.27
N GLU A 143 9.33 -10.54 4.22
CA GLU A 143 10.00 -10.83 2.95
C GLU A 143 9.44 -12.10 2.29
N ILE A 144 9.02 -13.10 3.07
CA ILE A 144 8.31 -14.29 2.56
C ILE A 144 6.98 -13.88 1.92
N VAL A 145 6.14 -13.11 2.62
CA VAL A 145 4.85 -12.63 2.11
C VAL A 145 5.02 -11.78 0.84
N LYS A 146 5.96 -10.83 0.83
CA LYS A 146 6.32 -10.05 -0.36
C LYS A 146 6.84 -10.92 -1.51
N GLY A 147 7.40 -12.09 -1.26
CA GLY A 147 7.83 -13.02 -2.29
C GLY A 147 6.69 -13.81 -2.93
N ILE A 148 5.67 -14.16 -2.13
CA ILE A 148 4.59 -15.08 -2.50
C ILE A 148 3.41 -14.34 -3.17
N VAL A 149 2.99 -13.20 -2.63
CA VAL A 149 1.79 -12.46 -3.08
C VAL A 149 1.91 -11.79 -4.47
N PRO A 150 3.06 -11.25 -4.93
CA PRO A 150 3.09 -10.48 -6.18
C PRO A 150 2.93 -11.31 -7.47
N LEU A 151 2.73 -12.63 -7.38
CA LEU A 151 2.57 -13.51 -8.55
C LEU A 151 1.11 -13.63 -9.03
N THR A 152 0.11 -13.38 -8.18
CA THR A 152 -1.30 -13.67 -8.52
C THR A 152 -2.09 -12.47 -9.04
N GLU A 153 -1.80 -11.27 -8.52
CA GLU A 153 -2.69 -10.10 -8.66
C GLU A 153 -2.60 -9.39 -10.02
N LYS A 154 -1.43 -9.39 -10.68
CA LYS A 154 -1.26 -8.74 -12.00
C LYS A 154 -1.81 -9.56 -13.18
N GLN A 155 -1.99 -10.86 -13.02
CA GLN A 155 -2.36 -11.75 -14.13
C GLN A 155 -3.86 -12.09 -14.16
N ARG A 156 -4.56 -12.13 -13.02
CA ARG A 156 -5.99 -12.49 -12.96
C ARG A 156 -6.94 -11.34 -13.25
N GLN A 157 -6.66 -10.13 -12.75
CA GLN A 157 -7.53 -8.97 -12.97
C GLN A 157 -7.51 -8.47 -14.42
N ALA A 158 -6.41 -8.65 -15.16
CA ALA A 158 -6.22 -8.05 -16.49
C ALA A 158 -7.02 -8.73 -17.62
N VAL A 159 -7.41 -10.00 -17.47
CA VAL A 159 -8.03 -10.77 -18.59
C VAL A 159 -9.55 -10.70 -18.59
N ILE A 160 -10.19 -10.56 -17.43
CA ILE A 160 -11.66 -10.53 -17.31
C ILE A 160 -12.21 -9.10 -17.49
N THR A 161 -11.52 -8.10 -16.95
CA THR A 161 -11.90 -6.67 -17.08
C THR A 161 -11.80 -6.17 -18.52
N THR A 162 -10.75 -6.58 -19.26
CA THR A 162 -10.48 -6.10 -20.63
C THR A 162 -11.57 -6.41 -21.65
N SER A 163 -12.36 -7.48 -21.49
CA SER A 163 -13.42 -7.87 -22.43
C SER A 163 -14.73 -7.10 -22.20
N GLU A 164 -15.12 -6.88 -20.94
CA GLU A 164 -16.31 -6.07 -20.61
C GLU A 164 -16.06 -4.57 -20.77
N ASP A 165 -14.85 -4.11 -20.43
CA ASP A 165 -14.44 -2.72 -20.55
C ASP A 165 -14.37 -2.29 -22.02
N ARG A 166 -13.91 -3.17 -22.93
CA ARG A 166 -13.88 -2.90 -24.37
C ARG A 166 -15.27 -2.57 -24.92
N LYS A 167 -16.29 -3.35 -24.53
CA LYS A 167 -17.68 -3.12 -25.00
C LYS A 167 -18.28 -1.82 -24.48
N LYS A 168 -17.91 -1.39 -23.26
CA LYS A 168 -18.33 -0.09 -22.71
C LYS A 168 -17.66 1.07 -23.45
N MET A 169 -16.35 0.97 -23.71
CA MET A 169 -15.62 1.99 -24.46
C MET A 169 -16.11 2.12 -25.91
N GLU A 170 -16.44 1.01 -26.57
CA GLU A 170 -17.07 1.01 -27.90
C GLU A 170 -18.43 1.73 -27.92
N ALA A 171 -19.21 1.64 -26.83
CA ALA A 171 -20.51 2.31 -26.72
C ALA A 171 -20.41 3.83 -26.51
N GLU A 172 -19.25 4.34 -26.09
CA GLU A 172 -18.99 5.79 -25.93
C GLU A 172 -18.56 6.46 -27.24
N LEU A 173 -18.19 5.68 -28.25
CA LEU A 173 -17.81 6.18 -29.57
C LEU A 173 -19.04 6.59 -30.39
N ASP A 174 -18.89 7.65 -31.17
CA ASP A 174 -19.90 8.06 -32.13
C ASP A 174 -19.93 7.11 -33.32
N GLY A 175 -21.06 6.42 -33.54
CA GLY A 175 -21.22 5.46 -34.62
C GLY A 175 -20.96 6.06 -36.01
N ALA A 176 -21.28 7.34 -36.21
CA ALA A 176 -21.01 8.03 -37.48
C ALA A 176 -19.51 8.22 -37.75
N SER A 177 -18.69 8.36 -36.71
CA SER A 177 -17.24 8.48 -36.81
C SER A 177 -16.59 7.14 -37.20
N ILE A 178 -17.14 6.03 -36.70
CA ILE A 178 -16.71 4.67 -37.08
C ILE A 178 -17.07 4.39 -38.54
N ASP A 179 -18.32 4.67 -38.93
CA ASP A 179 -18.81 4.42 -40.29
C ASP A 179 -18.02 5.22 -41.33
N LEU A 180 -17.62 6.46 -41.00
CA LEU A 180 -16.79 7.30 -41.88
C LEU A 180 -15.40 6.70 -42.15
N LEU A 181 -14.74 6.10 -41.15
CA LEU A 181 -13.45 5.43 -41.33
C LEU A 181 -13.59 4.12 -42.12
N VAL A 182 -14.69 3.40 -41.89
CA VAL A 182 -15.01 2.19 -42.67
C VAL A 182 -15.30 2.54 -44.13
N ASP A 183 -16.01 3.64 -44.40
CA ASP A 183 -16.27 4.15 -45.75
C ASP A 183 -14.97 4.59 -46.46
N MET A 184 -13.95 5.00 -45.72
CA MET A 184 -12.60 5.27 -46.25
C MET A 184 -11.80 3.98 -46.58
N GLY A 185 -12.33 2.80 -46.25
CA GLY A 185 -11.75 1.50 -46.58
C GLY A 185 -10.94 0.85 -45.45
N PHE A 186 -10.99 1.38 -44.23
CA PHE A 186 -10.35 0.76 -43.07
C PHE A 186 -11.23 -0.35 -42.47
N ASP A 187 -10.59 -1.36 -41.88
CA ASP A 187 -11.30 -2.41 -41.17
C ASP A 187 -12.02 -1.85 -39.92
N ARG A 188 -13.21 -2.36 -39.61
CA ARG A 188 -14.05 -1.84 -38.52
C ARG A 188 -13.35 -1.97 -37.17
N ASP A 189 -12.64 -3.06 -36.91
CA ASP A 189 -11.97 -3.27 -35.63
C ASP A 189 -10.75 -2.33 -35.51
N ALA A 190 -10.03 -2.11 -36.60
CA ALA A 190 -8.92 -1.16 -36.66
C ALA A 190 -9.41 0.30 -36.47
N ALA A 191 -10.54 0.66 -37.08
CA ALA A 191 -11.16 1.98 -36.91
C ALA A 191 -11.59 2.24 -35.47
N VAL A 192 -12.18 1.24 -34.81
CA VAL A 192 -12.53 1.29 -33.38
C VAL A 192 -11.29 1.47 -32.53
N ASP A 193 -10.26 0.63 -32.71
CA ASP A 193 -9.03 0.68 -31.92
C ASP A 193 -8.32 2.04 -32.08
N ALA A 194 -8.29 2.60 -33.29
CA ALA A 194 -7.72 3.92 -33.56
C ALA A 194 -8.51 5.06 -32.90
N LEU A 195 -9.85 5.03 -32.94
CA LEU A 195 -10.70 6.05 -32.31
C LEU A 195 -10.67 6.00 -30.78
N LEU A 196 -10.41 4.82 -30.20
CA LEU A 196 -10.21 4.68 -28.76
C LEU A 196 -8.93 5.37 -28.28
N GLU A 197 -7.89 5.41 -29.12
CA GLU A 197 -6.59 6.01 -28.80
C GLU A 197 -6.46 7.49 -29.23
N TYR A 198 -7.03 7.85 -30.38
CA TYR A 198 -7.00 9.17 -30.99
C TYR A 198 -8.43 9.66 -31.17
N SER A 199 -8.94 10.43 -30.20
CA SER A 199 -10.35 10.86 -30.09
C SER A 199 -10.94 11.59 -31.29
N THR A 200 -10.13 11.95 -32.28
CA THR A 200 -10.56 12.67 -33.49
C THR A 200 -10.41 11.78 -34.73
N VAL A 201 -11.39 11.86 -35.64
CA VAL A 201 -11.36 11.12 -36.91
C VAL A 201 -10.09 11.40 -37.74
N PRO A 202 -9.60 12.66 -37.87
CA PRO A 202 -8.39 12.94 -38.65
C PRO A 202 -7.13 12.27 -38.09
N GLU A 203 -6.91 12.32 -36.77
CA GLU A 203 -5.75 11.69 -36.13
C GLU A 203 -5.83 10.16 -36.20
N ALA A 204 -7.02 9.59 -35.98
CA ALA A 204 -7.26 8.17 -36.12
C ALA A 204 -7.00 7.69 -37.57
N ALA A 205 -7.44 8.45 -38.58
CA ALA A 205 -7.16 8.16 -39.98
C ALA A 205 -5.65 8.25 -40.29
N GLU A 206 -4.95 9.27 -39.79
CA GLU A 206 -3.50 9.42 -39.98
C GLU A 206 -2.73 8.25 -39.35
N TYR A 207 -3.12 7.83 -38.15
CA TYR A 207 -2.56 6.65 -37.48
C TYR A 207 -2.80 5.37 -38.29
N LEU A 208 -4.01 5.16 -38.78
CA LEU A 208 -4.36 4.01 -39.63
C LEU A 208 -3.59 4.01 -40.95
N ILE A 209 -3.38 5.17 -41.57
CA ILE A 209 -2.57 5.30 -42.79
C ILE A 209 -1.10 4.97 -42.51
N ALA A 210 -0.55 5.49 -41.41
CA ALA A 210 0.83 5.23 -41.01
C ALA A 210 1.08 3.74 -40.68
N THR A 211 0.08 3.07 -40.11
CA THR A 211 0.16 1.64 -39.75
C THR A 211 -0.17 0.69 -40.91
N ASP A 212 -1.13 1.03 -41.80
CA ASP A 212 -1.44 0.26 -43.01
C ASP A 212 -0.28 0.27 -44.02
N GLY A 213 0.47 1.37 -44.09
CA GLY A 213 1.71 1.47 -44.87
C GLY A 213 2.79 0.45 -44.46
N LEU A 214 2.83 0.04 -43.20
CA LEU A 214 3.71 -1.02 -42.69
C LEU A 214 3.12 -2.43 -42.89
N GLY A 215 1.78 -2.56 -42.89
CA GLY A 215 1.07 -3.82 -43.15
C GLY A 215 1.23 -4.33 -44.59
N ARG A 216 1.17 -3.43 -45.58
CA ARG A 216 1.36 -3.79 -47.01
C ARG A 216 2.77 -4.29 -47.35
N LEU A 217 3.80 -3.85 -46.61
CA LEU A 217 5.16 -4.37 -46.76
C LEU A 217 5.30 -5.81 -46.25
N ARG A 218 4.59 -6.19 -45.18
CA ARG A 218 4.60 -7.56 -44.62
C ARG A 218 3.88 -8.59 -45.50
N GLN A 219 2.84 -8.18 -46.23
CA GLN A 219 2.16 -9.08 -47.17
C GLN A 219 2.98 -9.33 -48.46
N SER A 220 3.93 -8.45 -48.81
CA SER A 220 4.81 -8.68 -49.97
C SER A 220 5.94 -9.68 -49.72
N SER A 221 6.23 -10.05 -48.47
CA SER A 221 7.36 -10.92 -48.11
C SER A 221 6.97 -12.36 -47.77
N THR A 222 5.73 -12.78 -48.02
CA THR A 222 5.23 -14.12 -47.64
C THR A 222 4.89 -15.06 -48.81
N ASP A 223 5.14 -14.66 -50.07
CA ASP A 223 4.68 -15.42 -51.24
C ASP A 223 5.77 -16.01 -52.15
N GLU A 224 6.99 -16.22 -51.65
CA GLU A 224 8.02 -17.01 -52.36
C GLU A 224 8.63 -18.08 -51.44
N ARG A 225 7.92 -19.20 -51.22
CA ARG A 225 8.53 -20.46 -50.77
C ARG A 225 7.77 -21.69 -51.26
N ILE A 226 7.97 -22.06 -52.52
CA ILE A 226 7.87 -23.47 -52.99
C ILE A 226 8.86 -23.65 -54.15
N ASP A 227 10.02 -24.28 -53.91
CA ASP A 227 10.43 -25.55 -54.54
C ASP A 227 11.93 -25.87 -54.38
N ALA A 228 12.15 -27.15 -54.05
CA ALA A 228 13.28 -28.07 -54.29
C ALA A 228 14.71 -27.56 -54.56
N ASP A 229 15.69 -28.09 -53.81
CA ASP A 229 16.54 -29.17 -54.33
C ASP A 229 17.48 -29.79 -53.27
N GLU A 230 17.49 -31.12 -53.24
CA GLU A 230 18.50 -31.99 -52.62
C GLU A 230 19.78 -32.02 -53.46
N ILE A 231 20.95 -31.72 -52.88
CA ILE A 231 22.24 -32.23 -53.36
C ILE A 231 23.17 -32.49 -52.15
N ASP A 232 23.53 -33.77 -51.98
CA ASP A 232 24.67 -34.27 -51.21
C ASP A 232 26.00 -33.79 -51.80
N ALA A 233 26.98 -33.45 -50.95
CA ALA A 233 28.37 -33.98 -51.01
C ALA A 233 29.37 -33.21 -50.12
N GLU A 234 30.07 -34.02 -49.32
CA GLU A 234 31.51 -34.00 -49.03
C GLU A 234 32.14 -33.10 -47.93
N GLU A 235 32.65 -33.85 -46.95
CA GLU A 235 33.81 -33.68 -46.09
C GLU A 235 34.83 -32.58 -46.42
N GLY A 236 35.19 -31.82 -45.38
CA GLY A 236 36.39 -30.99 -45.32
C GLY A 236 36.84 -30.81 -43.88
N SER A 237 37.82 -31.60 -43.46
CA SER A 237 38.51 -31.54 -42.18
C SER A 237 39.43 -30.30 -42.08
N GLY A 238 39.57 -29.73 -40.89
CA GLY A 238 40.50 -28.59 -40.69
C GLY A 238 40.49 -27.90 -39.34
N SER A 239 41.01 -28.60 -38.32
CA SER A 239 41.83 -28.07 -37.21
C SER A 239 41.35 -26.98 -36.25
N GLN A 240 41.38 -27.40 -34.97
CA GLN A 240 42.01 -26.72 -33.82
C GLN A 240 41.32 -25.51 -33.21
N ASN A 241 40.67 -25.75 -32.07
CA ASN A 241 40.90 -24.97 -30.85
C ASN A 241 40.63 -25.85 -29.62
N ASN A 242 41.73 -26.34 -29.05
CA ASN A 242 41.76 -27.06 -27.78
C ASN A 242 41.66 -26.09 -26.60
N ASP A 243 40.88 -26.53 -25.61
CA ASP A 243 41.19 -26.52 -24.18
C ASP A 243 41.27 -25.19 -23.44
N LEU A 244 40.11 -24.79 -22.88
CA LEU A 244 40.01 -24.33 -21.49
C LEU A 244 38.67 -24.80 -20.87
N ASN A 245 38.41 -26.11 -20.91
CA ASN A 245 37.44 -26.73 -20.01
C ASN A 245 38.18 -27.08 -18.72
N VAL A 246 38.09 -26.22 -17.71
CA VAL A 246 38.39 -26.63 -16.33
C VAL A 246 37.16 -27.42 -15.88
N GLU A 247 37.24 -28.74 -16.05
CA GLU A 247 36.33 -29.69 -15.41
C GLU A 247 36.46 -29.50 -13.89
N PHE A 248 35.40 -28.97 -13.28
CA PHE A 248 35.23 -29.00 -11.84
C PHE A 248 34.92 -30.46 -11.49
N GLU A 249 35.96 -31.19 -11.10
CA GLU A 249 35.92 -32.61 -10.72
C GLU A 249 34.77 -32.93 -9.75
N ASP A 250 33.93 -33.89 -10.16
CA ASP A 250 32.87 -34.55 -9.41
C ASP A 250 33.42 -35.34 -8.21
N VAL A 251 33.90 -34.65 -7.17
CA VAL A 251 34.32 -35.29 -5.92
C VAL A 251 33.29 -35.03 -4.82
N LEU A 252 32.47 -36.05 -4.58
CA LEU A 252 31.78 -36.36 -3.32
C LEU A 252 30.78 -35.32 -2.77
N LEU A 253 29.79 -34.93 -3.57
CA LEU A 253 28.54 -34.37 -3.03
C LEU A 253 27.39 -35.29 -3.43
N LYS A 254 26.65 -35.84 -2.46
CA LYS A 254 25.31 -36.39 -2.73
C LYS A 254 24.56 -35.28 -3.45
N GLU A 255 24.21 -35.46 -4.72
CA GLU A 255 23.35 -34.50 -5.40
C GLU A 255 22.08 -34.36 -4.53
N PRO A 256 21.79 -33.17 -4.00
CA PRO A 256 20.52 -32.95 -3.33
C PRO A 256 19.39 -33.22 -4.32
N ILE A 257 18.19 -33.49 -3.79
CA ILE A 257 16.95 -33.66 -4.57
C ILE A 257 16.93 -32.62 -5.69
N SER A 258 16.67 -33.04 -6.94
CA SER A 258 16.64 -32.09 -8.05
C SER A 258 15.69 -30.95 -7.70
N LEU A 259 16.14 -29.69 -7.81
CA LEU A 259 15.27 -28.52 -7.58
C LEU A 259 14.01 -28.53 -8.46
N ASN A 260 14.00 -29.38 -9.50
CA ASN A 260 12.84 -29.60 -10.34
C ASN A 260 11.72 -30.41 -9.68
N GLU A 261 12.01 -31.18 -8.64
CA GLU A 261 11.07 -31.99 -7.85
C GLU A 261 10.53 -31.24 -6.61
N VAL A 262 11.05 -30.05 -6.31
CA VAL A 262 10.52 -29.21 -5.22
C VAL A 262 9.09 -28.82 -5.58
N PRO A 263 8.08 -29.22 -4.78
CA PRO A 263 6.70 -28.86 -5.06
C PRO A 263 6.54 -27.35 -5.02
N SER A 264 5.73 -26.82 -5.95
CA SER A 264 5.32 -25.42 -5.91
C SER A 264 4.72 -25.11 -4.54
N LEU A 265 5.10 -23.96 -3.96
CA LEU A 265 4.56 -23.54 -2.68
C LEU A 265 3.03 -23.38 -2.80
N ASP A 266 2.29 -24.13 -1.98
CA ASP A 266 0.85 -23.89 -1.84
C ASP A 266 0.64 -22.64 -1.00
N THR A 267 0.55 -21.50 -1.69
CA THR A 267 0.32 -20.19 -1.10
C THR A 267 -0.87 -20.19 -0.13
N ARG A 268 -1.93 -20.95 -0.41
CA ARG A 268 -3.14 -20.97 0.44
C ARG A 268 -2.87 -21.65 1.78
N LEU A 269 -2.13 -22.76 1.79
CA LEU A 269 -1.77 -23.44 3.03
C LEU A 269 -0.86 -22.58 3.90
N VAL A 270 0.14 -21.91 3.30
CA VAL A 270 1.02 -20.98 4.01
C VAL A 270 0.23 -19.82 4.60
N LEU A 271 -0.66 -19.20 3.81
CA LEU A 271 -1.51 -18.11 4.29
C LEU A 271 -2.44 -18.57 5.43
N SER A 272 -3.00 -19.79 5.32
CA SER A 272 -3.86 -20.34 6.37
C SER A 272 -3.12 -20.58 7.70
N SER A 273 -1.88 -21.09 7.64
CA SER A 273 -1.03 -21.27 8.82
C SER A 273 -0.57 -19.92 9.38
N LEU A 274 -0.22 -18.97 8.51
CA LEU A 274 0.11 -17.61 8.94
C LEU A 274 -1.06 -16.96 9.70
N CYS A 275 -2.29 -17.09 9.19
CA CYS A 275 -3.48 -16.52 9.83
C CYS A 275 -3.82 -17.18 11.17
N LYS A 276 -3.66 -18.50 11.28
CA LYS A 276 -4.03 -19.26 12.49
C LYS A 276 -2.94 -19.26 13.56
N ASP A 277 -1.70 -19.41 13.16
CA ASP A 277 -0.60 -19.70 14.08
C ASP A 277 0.27 -18.46 14.34
N VAL A 278 0.47 -17.62 13.31
CA VAL A 278 1.45 -16.52 13.37
C VAL A 278 0.80 -15.18 13.76
N ILE A 279 -0.29 -14.79 13.10
CA ILE A 279 -0.97 -13.50 13.34
C ILE A 279 -1.34 -13.30 14.82
N PRO A 280 -1.96 -14.25 15.54
CA PRO A 280 -2.36 -14.02 16.93
C PRO A 280 -1.18 -13.70 17.85
N VAL A 281 -0.04 -14.34 17.61
CA VAL A 281 1.18 -14.07 18.39
C VAL A 281 1.81 -12.74 17.96
N LEU A 282 1.81 -12.40 16.67
CA LEU A 282 2.26 -11.08 16.22
C LEU A 282 1.47 -9.97 16.90
N LEU A 283 0.15 -10.15 17.06
CA LEU A 283 -0.70 -9.18 17.75
C LEU A 283 -0.27 -8.96 19.21
N ASN A 284 0.20 -10.01 19.89
CA ASN A 284 0.74 -9.91 21.25
C ASN A 284 2.14 -9.28 21.27
N LEU A 285 2.99 -9.58 20.28
CA LEU A 285 4.35 -9.04 20.20
C LEU A 285 4.37 -7.53 19.91
N MET A 286 3.33 -6.99 19.26
CA MET A 286 3.17 -5.55 19.06
C MET A 286 3.19 -4.74 20.37
N GLU A 287 2.87 -5.35 21.51
CA GLU A 287 2.95 -4.69 22.83
C GLU A 287 4.38 -4.27 23.22
N GLN A 288 5.41 -4.87 22.60
CA GLN A 288 6.82 -4.62 22.94
C GLN A 288 7.37 -3.34 22.29
N GLY A 289 6.74 -2.81 21.22
CA GLY A 289 7.20 -1.56 20.61
C GLY A 289 6.52 -1.17 19.30
N THR A 290 6.62 0.11 18.94
CA THR A 290 5.95 0.70 17.77
C THR A 290 6.47 0.17 16.43
N GLU A 291 7.77 -0.16 16.31
CA GLU A 291 8.33 -0.74 15.08
C GLU A 291 7.70 -2.09 14.72
N LEU A 292 7.34 -2.89 15.73
CA LEU A 292 6.63 -4.15 15.54
C LEU A 292 5.19 -3.93 15.09
N VAL A 293 4.55 -2.83 15.53
CA VAL A 293 3.22 -2.43 15.04
C VAL A 293 3.28 -2.11 13.54
N PHE A 294 4.27 -1.32 13.11
CA PHE A 294 4.49 -1.03 11.68
C PHE A 294 4.76 -2.31 10.90
N SER A 295 5.70 -3.13 11.36
CA SER A 295 6.09 -4.35 10.66
C SER A 295 4.95 -5.36 10.54
N THR A 296 4.15 -5.51 11.59
CA THR A 296 2.96 -6.38 11.58
C THR A 296 1.89 -5.84 10.63
N SER A 297 1.69 -4.51 10.59
CA SER A 297 0.73 -3.89 9.67
C SER A 297 1.10 -4.08 8.20
N GLU A 298 2.39 -4.02 7.87
CA GLU A 298 2.87 -4.28 6.50
C GLU A 298 2.60 -5.72 6.06
N ILE A 299 2.88 -6.70 6.93
CA ILE A 299 2.58 -8.12 6.67
C ILE A 299 1.08 -8.29 6.45
N MET A 300 0.28 -7.72 7.36
CA MET A 300 -1.16 -7.87 7.32
C MET A 300 -1.78 -7.24 6.07
N LEU A 301 -1.37 -6.02 5.71
CA LEU A 301 -1.81 -5.36 4.47
C LEU A 301 -1.42 -6.15 3.22
N ALA A 302 -0.24 -6.78 3.22
CA ALA A 302 0.22 -7.57 2.08
C ALA A 302 -0.56 -8.88 1.89
N ILE A 303 -1.10 -9.48 2.96
CA ILE A 303 -1.92 -10.71 2.85
C ILE A 303 -3.43 -10.42 2.75
N LEU A 304 -3.88 -9.20 3.07
CA LEU A 304 -5.30 -8.89 3.32
C LEU A 304 -6.25 -9.26 2.17
N ASN A 305 -5.79 -9.13 0.92
CA ASN A 305 -6.59 -9.44 -0.27
C ASN A 305 -6.55 -10.93 -0.67
N GLU A 306 -5.60 -11.71 -0.15
CA GLU A 306 -5.40 -13.12 -0.49
C GLU A 306 -6.01 -14.07 0.55
N VAL A 307 -6.37 -13.54 1.71
CA VAL A 307 -6.97 -14.30 2.82
C VAL A 307 -8.49 -14.43 2.64
N ASP A 308 -9.06 -15.53 3.12
CA ASP A 308 -10.50 -15.79 3.09
C ASP A 308 -11.29 -14.63 3.72
N ASP A 309 -12.28 -14.11 2.98
CA ASP A 309 -13.11 -12.98 3.41
C ASP A 309 -13.83 -13.25 4.74
N ASP A 310 -14.24 -14.49 4.99
CA ASP A 310 -14.87 -14.92 6.24
C ASP A 310 -13.93 -14.77 7.44
N TRP A 311 -12.65 -15.14 7.29
CA TRP A 311 -11.67 -14.96 8.35
C TRP A 311 -11.37 -13.48 8.56
N ARG A 312 -11.24 -12.71 7.46
CA ARG A 312 -10.98 -11.27 7.52
C ARG A 312 -12.09 -10.52 8.25
N LYS A 313 -13.36 -10.80 7.96
CA LYS A 313 -14.49 -10.11 8.60
C LYS A 313 -14.71 -10.58 10.03
N ASN A 314 -14.76 -11.88 10.26
CA ASN A 314 -15.19 -12.41 11.56
C ASN A 314 -14.05 -12.47 12.57
N MET A 315 -12.87 -12.99 12.18
CA MET A 315 -11.75 -13.16 13.11
C MET A 315 -10.91 -11.90 13.21
N LEU A 316 -10.37 -11.39 12.11
CA LEU A 316 -9.53 -10.20 12.16
C LEU A 316 -10.33 -8.98 12.63
N ILE A 317 -11.37 -8.60 11.88
CA ILE A 317 -12.13 -7.39 12.19
C ILE A 317 -12.99 -7.57 13.45
N GLY A 318 -13.84 -8.61 13.48
CA GLY A 318 -14.76 -8.85 14.58
C GLY A 318 -14.05 -9.12 15.90
N GLU A 319 -13.31 -10.23 16.00
CA GLU A 319 -12.65 -10.62 17.25
C GLU A 319 -11.46 -9.69 17.59
N TYR A 320 -10.44 -9.62 16.73
CA TYR A 320 -9.17 -8.97 17.11
C TYR A 320 -9.21 -7.44 17.10
N LEU A 321 -10.00 -6.81 16.24
CA LEU A 321 -9.97 -5.34 16.07
C LEU A 321 -11.17 -4.62 16.69
N VAL A 322 -12.22 -5.34 17.07
CA VAL A 322 -13.39 -4.75 17.74
C VAL A 322 -13.59 -5.37 19.11
N GLN A 323 -13.81 -6.68 19.20
CA GLN A 323 -14.15 -7.33 20.47
C GLN A 323 -13.00 -7.26 21.49
N ASP A 324 -11.75 -7.54 21.08
CA ASP A 324 -10.57 -7.39 21.95
C ASP A 324 -10.41 -5.95 22.46
N ILE A 325 -10.70 -4.94 21.64
CA ILE A 325 -10.63 -3.53 22.05
C ILE A 325 -11.69 -3.25 23.11
N LEU A 326 -12.91 -3.73 22.91
CA LEU A 326 -13.99 -3.56 23.89
C LEU A 326 -13.66 -4.25 25.21
N LEU A 327 -13.11 -5.47 25.16
CA LEU A 327 -12.67 -6.22 26.34
C LEU A 327 -11.57 -5.45 27.10
N MET A 328 -10.53 -4.98 26.42
CA MET A 328 -9.48 -4.17 27.04
C MET A 328 -10.01 -2.88 27.67
N VAL A 329 -11.01 -2.23 27.05
CA VAL A 329 -11.66 -1.04 27.63
C VAL A 329 -12.46 -1.39 28.88
N ASP A 330 -13.20 -2.51 28.88
CA ASP A 330 -13.96 -2.96 30.04
C ASP A 330 -13.05 -3.42 31.19
N GLU A 331 -11.92 -4.06 30.88
CA GLU A 331 -10.87 -4.38 31.86
C GLU A 331 -10.30 -3.10 32.48
N LEU A 332 -9.99 -2.09 31.67
CA LEU A 332 -9.48 -0.80 32.16
C LEU A 332 -10.50 -0.04 33.02
N ARG A 333 -11.80 -0.20 32.76
CA ARG A 333 -12.89 0.34 33.60
C ARG A 333 -12.99 -0.38 34.95
N CYS A 334 -12.64 -1.66 34.99
CA CYS A 334 -12.65 -2.44 36.22
C CYS A 334 -11.37 -2.19 37.06
N ASP A 335 -10.22 -2.09 36.41
CA ASP A 335 -8.92 -1.83 37.02
C ASP A 335 -8.18 -0.68 36.32
N GLU A 336 -8.38 0.53 36.84
CA GLU A 336 -7.71 1.75 36.37
C GLU A 336 -6.19 1.75 36.61
N THR A 337 -5.67 0.75 37.32
CA THR A 337 -4.26 0.67 37.71
C THR A 337 -3.42 -0.19 36.76
N ASP A 338 -4.07 -0.93 35.86
CA ASP A 338 -3.40 -1.83 34.93
C ASP A 338 -2.77 -1.09 33.74
N GLU A 339 -1.49 -0.76 33.90
CA GLU A 339 -0.69 -0.11 32.86
C GLU A 339 -0.46 -1.04 31.65
N LYS A 340 -0.52 -2.37 31.81
CA LYS A 340 -0.32 -3.30 30.69
C LYS A 340 -1.48 -3.22 29.72
N THR A 341 -2.71 -3.20 30.23
CA THR A 341 -3.93 -3.05 29.42
C THR A 341 -3.97 -1.71 28.70
N VAL A 342 -3.50 -0.62 29.33
CA VAL A 342 -3.32 0.69 28.68
C VAL A 342 -2.38 0.60 27.48
N ILE A 343 -1.26 -0.11 27.62
CA ILE A 343 -0.28 -0.30 26.53
C ILE A 343 -0.87 -1.14 25.41
N SER A 344 -1.50 -2.27 25.74
CA SER A 344 -2.11 -3.18 24.76
C SER A 344 -3.23 -2.49 23.97
N LEU A 345 -4.07 -1.71 24.65
CA LEU A 345 -5.12 -0.92 24.00
C LEU A 345 -4.53 0.14 23.06
N ALA A 346 -3.50 0.86 23.51
CA ALA A 346 -2.84 1.89 22.69
C ALA A 346 -2.21 1.28 21.42
N THR A 347 -1.52 0.15 21.54
CA THR A 347 -0.87 -0.51 20.39
C THR A 347 -1.90 -1.13 19.45
N ARG A 348 -2.98 -1.73 19.96
CA ARG A 348 -4.07 -2.27 19.13
C ARG A 348 -4.79 -1.18 18.35
N LEU A 349 -5.09 -0.03 18.97
CA LEU A 349 -5.68 1.12 18.30
C LEU A 349 -4.75 1.71 17.23
N HIS A 350 -3.44 1.79 17.54
CA HIS A 350 -2.46 2.24 16.56
C HIS A 350 -2.38 1.29 15.35
N PHE A 351 -2.39 -0.02 15.59
CA PHE A 351 -2.44 -1.03 14.55
C PHE A 351 -3.67 -0.88 13.65
N VAL A 352 -4.87 -0.69 14.23
CA VAL A 352 -6.09 -0.40 13.46
C VAL A 352 -5.92 0.82 12.56
N CYS A 353 -5.30 1.89 13.08
CA CYS A 353 -5.07 3.11 12.29
C CYS A 353 -4.15 2.87 11.09
N LEU A 354 -3.12 2.02 11.23
CA LEU A 354 -2.24 1.63 10.10
C LEU A 354 -2.94 0.72 9.10
N MET A 355 -3.81 -0.16 9.59
CA MET A 355 -4.58 -1.09 8.77
C MET A 355 -5.75 -0.43 8.03
N TRP A 356 -6.15 0.77 8.44
CA TRP A 356 -7.35 1.48 7.97
C TRP A 356 -7.53 1.46 6.44
N PRO A 357 -6.52 1.77 5.60
CA PRO A 357 -6.69 1.78 4.14
C PRO A 357 -7.17 0.44 3.56
N GLY A 358 -6.80 -0.67 4.20
CA GLY A 358 -7.19 -2.00 3.78
C GLY A 358 -8.53 -2.46 4.35
N ILE A 359 -8.90 -2.07 5.57
CA ILE A 359 -10.06 -2.65 6.29
C ILE A 359 -11.26 -1.72 6.45
N ALA A 360 -11.14 -0.43 6.11
CA ALA A 360 -12.06 0.62 6.56
C ALA A 360 -13.56 0.31 6.40
N THR A 361 -13.98 -0.16 5.23
CA THR A 361 -15.41 -0.41 4.94
C THR A 361 -15.97 -1.52 5.82
N ALA A 362 -15.36 -2.70 5.78
CA ALA A 362 -15.77 -3.84 6.59
C ALA A 362 -15.61 -3.58 8.10
N TYR A 363 -14.59 -2.81 8.49
CA TYR A 363 -14.37 -2.41 9.88
C TYR A 363 -15.50 -1.51 10.38
N MET A 364 -15.89 -0.51 9.58
CA MET A 364 -17.03 0.38 9.88
C MET A 364 -18.34 -0.36 10.08
N ASP A 365 -18.65 -1.33 9.22
CA ASP A 365 -19.88 -2.11 9.33
C ASP A 365 -19.97 -2.82 10.70
N VAL A 366 -18.84 -3.31 11.21
CA VAL A 366 -18.80 -4.05 12.48
C VAL A 366 -18.75 -3.10 13.68
N PHE A 367 -17.82 -2.14 13.74
CA PHE A 367 -17.67 -1.34 14.96
C PHE A 367 -18.84 -0.37 15.21
N THR A 368 -19.60 -0.01 14.17
CA THR A 368 -20.80 0.84 14.30
C THR A 368 -21.91 0.12 15.06
N GLU A 369 -22.07 -1.19 14.86
CA GLU A 369 -22.98 -2.05 15.63
C GLU A 369 -22.67 -1.98 17.14
N TYR A 370 -21.38 -2.05 17.48
CA TYR A 370 -20.90 -1.96 18.87
C TYR A 370 -20.69 -0.54 19.39
N ARG A 371 -20.96 0.50 18.57
CA ARG A 371 -20.75 1.92 18.91
C ARG A 371 -19.35 2.23 19.45
N LEU A 372 -18.31 1.61 18.88
CA LEU A 372 -16.93 1.74 19.37
C LEU A 372 -16.47 3.21 19.46
N HIS A 373 -16.87 4.06 18.50
CA HIS A 373 -16.57 5.49 18.51
C HIS A 373 -17.01 6.18 19.82
N SER A 374 -18.18 5.83 20.36
CA SER A 374 -18.71 6.38 21.61
C SER A 374 -17.95 5.85 22.83
N VAL A 375 -17.53 4.58 22.79
CA VAL A 375 -16.70 3.96 23.82
C VAL A 375 -15.33 4.64 23.90
N LEU A 376 -14.68 4.88 22.75
CA LEU A 376 -13.38 5.54 22.69
C LEU A 376 -13.42 6.98 23.19
N ILE A 377 -14.50 7.73 22.97
CA ILE A 377 -14.68 9.06 23.57
C ILE A 377 -14.77 8.96 25.09
N SER A 378 -15.49 7.98 25.62
CA SER A 378 -15.50 7.72 27.06
C SER A 378 -14.12 7.32 27.60
N VAL A 379 -13.26 6.69 26.81
CA VAL A 379 -11.85 6.43 27.20
C VAL A 379 -11.06 7.74 27.26
N LEU A 380 -11.29 8.70 26.35
CA LEU A 380 -10.69 10.03 26.47
C LEU A 380 -11.11 10.75 27.77
N ASP A 381 -12.37 10.62 28.17
CA ASP A 381 -12.85 11.14 29.45
C ASP A 381 -12.09 10.50 30.63
N MET A 382 -11.83 9.18 30.58
CA MET A 382 -10.98 8.50 31.57
C MET A 382 -9.54 9.04 31.56
N VAL A 383 -8.95 9.27 30.38
CA VAL A 383 -7.61 9.84 30.28
C VAL A 383 -7.53 11.18 31.00
N ILE A 384 -8.51 12.08 30.80
CA ILE A 384 -8.55 13.39 31.44
C ILE A 384 -8.56 13.27 32.97
N ILE A 385 -9.26 12.25 33.51
CA ILE A 385 -9.39 12.02 34.96
C ILE A 385 -8.12 11.42 35.56
N HIS A 386 -7.53 10.41 34.91
CA HIS A 386 -6.49 9.56 35.51
C HIS A 386 -5.06 9.96 35.14
N CYS A 387 -4.82 10.67 34.03
CA CYS A 387 -3.47 10.88 33.50
C CYS A 387 -2.51 11.60 34.46
N LEU A 388 -3.02 12.47 35.34
CA LEU A 388 -2.20 13.19 36.33
C LEU A 388 -1.58 12.24 37.37
N LYS A 389 -2.29 11.15 37.72
CA LYS A 389 -1.80 10.13 38.65
C LYS A 389 -1.12 8.98 37.92
N ARG A 390 -1.51 8.74 36.67
CA ARG A 390 -1.13 7.58 35.86
C ARG A 390 -0.64 8.05 34.49
N PRO A 391 0.66 8.36 34.32
CA PRO A 391 1.18 8.90 33.07
C PRO A 391 1.04 7.94 31.89
N ALA A 392 0.88 6.63 32.12
CA ALA A 392 0.64 5.63 31.08
C ALA A 392 -0.58 5.96 30.20
N PHE A 393 -1.64 6.56 30.77
CA PHE A 393 -2.88 6.92 30.05
C PHE A 393 -2.64 7.93 28.91
N ILE A 394 -1.57 8.72 28.96
CA ILE A 394 -1.21 9.64 27.88
C ILE A 394 -0.99 8.89 26.56
N ARG A 395 -0.53 7.63 26.61
CA ARG A 395 -0.30 6.79 25.43
C ARG A 395 -1.57 6.51 24.62
N LEU A 396 -2.76 6.65 25.22
CA LEU A 396 -4.04 6.43 24.56
C LEU A 396 -4.50 7.64 23.73
N ILE A 397 -4.00 8.84 24.02
CA ILE A 397 -4.48 10.08 23.40
C ILE A 397 -4.27 10.04 21.88
N ALA A 398 -3.02 9.85 21.43
CA ALA A 398 -2.71 9.91 20.00
C ALA A 398 -3.43 8.82 19.17
N PRO A 399 -3.43 7.52 19.56
CA PRO A 399 -4.15 6.48 18.83
C PRO A 399 -5.66 6.72 18.77
N ILE A 400 -6.30 7.13 19.87
CA ILE A 400 -7.75 7.39 19.88
C ILE A 400 -8.09 8.62 19.03
N CYS A 401 -7.33 9.71 19.16
CA CYS A 401 -7.56 10.91 18.35
C CYS A 401 -7.38 10.63 16.85
N LEU A 402 -6.37 9.84 16.48
CA LEU A 402 -6.14 9.41 15.11
C LEU A 402 -7.27 8.51 14.59
N TRP A 403 -7.74 7.56 15.41
CA TRP A 403 -8.86 6.69 15.06
C TRP A 403 -10.13 7.52 14.78
N LEU A 404 -10.45 8.50 15.64
CA LEU A 404 -11.61 9.39 15.46
C LEU A 404 -11.45 10.30 14.22
N ASP A 405 -10.23 10.77 13.93
CA ASP A 405 -9.90 11.53 12.72
C ASP A 405 -10.13 10.70 11.45
N LEU A 406 -9.66 9.45 11.45
CA LEU A 406 -9.84 8.51 10.35
C LEU A 406 -11.31 8.13 10.16
N TYR A 407 -12.05 7.96 11.25
CA TYR A 407 -13.49 7.71 11.19
C TYR A 407 -14.25 8.88 10.54
N ASP A 408 -14.03 10.12 10.97
CA ASP A 408 -14.70 11.29 10.37
C ASP A 408 -14.35 11.45 8.87
N LYS A 409 -13.10 11.17 8.48
CA LYS A 409 -12.67 11.15 7.07
C LYS A 409 -13.41 10.09 6.28
N MET A 410 -13.47 8.86 6.79
CA MET A 410 -14.06 7.73 6.09
C MET A 410 -15.57 7.88 5.96
N LEU A 411 -16.23 8.34 7.02
CA LEU A 411 -17.66 8.64 7.01
C LEU A 411 -18.00 9.61 5.87
N LYS A 412 -17.30 10.76 5.80
CA LYS A 412 -17.46 11.75 4.72
C LYS A 412 -17.14 11.21 3.33
N LEU A 413 -16.11 10.36 3.23
CA LEU A 413 -15.72 9.74 1.97
C LEU A 413 -16.82 8.80 1.46
N LEU A 414 -17.36 7.94 2.31
CA LEU A 414 -18.39 6.97 1.93
C LEU A 414 -19.71 7.65 1.56
N ASP A 415 -20.13 8.68 2.29
CA ASP A 415 -21.31 9.47 1.93
C ASP A 415 -21.10 10.24 0.62
N SER A 416 -19.93 10.86 0.43
CA SER A 416 -19.63 11.53 -0.85
C SER A 416 -19.60 10.54 -2.02
N LYS A 417 -19.06 9.34 -1.79
CA LYS A 417 -19.00 8.28 -2.80
C LYS A 417 -20.40 7.77 -3.16
N ASP A 418 -21.24 7.47 -2.17
CA ASP A 418 -22.63 7.03 -2.38
C ASP A 418 -23.44 8.08 -3.15
N LYS A 419 -23.29 9.37 -2.81
CA LYS A 419 -23.91 10.49 -3.52
C LYS A 419 -23.48 10.54 -4.99
N VAL A 420 -22.18 10.40 -5.24
CA VAL A 420 -21.60 10.39 -6.59
C VAL A 420 -22.10 9.19 -7.39
N GLU A 421 -22.10 7.98 -6.81
CA GLU A 421 -22.57 6.75 -7.48
C GLU A 421 -24.07 6.80 -7.79
N LYS A 422 -24.88 7.42 -6.93
CA LYS A 422 -26.29 7.66 -7.19
C LYS A 422 -26.50 8.70 -8.29
N ALA A 423 -25.68 9.75 -8.31
CA ALA A 423 -25.87 10.91 -9.18
C ALA A 423 -25.29 10.75 -10.60
N ILE A 424 -24.12 10.13 -10.73
CA ILE A 424 -23.31 10.20 -11.95
C ILE A 424 -23.49 8.90 -12.77
N GLU A 425 -23.76 9.07 -14.06
CA GLU A 425 -23.86 7.99 -15.05
C GLU A 425 -22.50 7.66 -15.65
N SER A 426 -21.78 8.69 -16.10
CA SER A 426 -20.48 8.54 -16.77
C SER A 426 -19.55 9.72 -16.47
N TYR A 427 -18.24 9.47 -16.60
CA TYR A 427 -17.19 10.44 -16.33
C TYR A 427 -16.46 10.82 -17.63
N ALA A 428 -16.28 12.11 -17.85
CA ALA A 428 -15.50 12.66 -18.94
C ALA A 428 -14.28 13.42 -18.38
N TRP A 429 -13.09 12.85 -18.55
CA TRP A 429 -11.84 13.49 -18.17
C TRP A 429 -11.40 14.53 -19.20
N LYS A 430 -10.87 15.66 -18.71
CA LYS A 430 -10.32 16.72 -19.55
C LYS A 430 -8.98 17.21 -19.03
N TYR A 431 -8.12 17.68 -19.92
CA TYR A 431 -6.85 18.34 -19.58
C TYR A 431 -6.78 19.73 -20.21
N TRP A 432 -5.97 20.60 -19.60
CA TRP A 432 -5.81 21.97 -20.07
C TRP A 432 -4.60 22.10 -20.98
N ASP A 433 -4.83 22.34 -22.27
CA ASP A 433 -3.75 22.57 -23.23
C ASP A 433 -4.16 23.54 -24.35
N THR A 434 -3.21 23.87 -25.21
CA THR A 434 -3.49 24.67 -26.40
C THR A 434 -4.30 23.86 -27.40
N ASP A 435 -5.34 24.47 -27.97
CA ASP A 435 -6.08 23.92 -29.11
C ASP A 435 -5.13 23.58 -30.28
N GLU A 436 -5.56 22.72 -31.22
CA GLU A 436 -4.76 22.21 -32.35
C GLU A 436 -4.09 23.33 -33.18
N ARG A 437 -4.67 24.54 -33.13
CA ARG A 437 -4.21 25.75 -33.83
C ARG A 437 -3.22 26.60 -33.02
N GLY A 438 -2.79 26.15 -31.84
CA GLY A 438 -1.73 26.74 -31.01
C GLY A 438 -2.05 28.11 -30.39
N GLY A 439 -3.28 28.61 -30.53
CA GLY A 439 -3.61 30.01 -30.21
C GLY A 439 -4.31 30.24 -28.87
N VAL A 440 -5.13 29.29 -28.40
CA VAL A 440 -5.98 29.47 -27.21
C VAL A 440 -5.93 28.22 -26.35
N PHE A 441 -5.76 28.40 -25.03
CA PHE A 441 -5.88 27.32 -24.07
C PHE A 441 -7.34 26.95 -23.84
N ALA A 442 -7.64 25.66 -23.91
CA ALA A 442 -8.98 25.12 -23.69
C ALA A 442 -8.93 23.79 -22.92
N TRP A 443 -10.09 23.39 -22.40
CA TRP A 443 -10.28 22.05 -21.84
C TRP A 443 -10.49 21.06 -22.98
N ILE A 444 -9.53 20.17 -23.19
CA ILE A 444 -9.54 19.12 -24.21
C ILE A 444 -9.93 17.80 -23.55
N ASN A 445 -10.81 17.03 -24.19
CA ASN A 445 -11.21 15.72 -23.67
C ASN A 445 -10.06 14.71 -23.81
N TYR A 446 -9.90 13.85 -22.82
CA TYR A 446 -9.06 12.67 -22.99
C TYR A 446 -9.71 11.69 -23.98
N PRO A 447 -8.92 10.94 -24.76
CA PRO A 447 -9.42 9.81 -25.53
C PRO A 447 -10.17 8.80 -24.65
N PRO A 448 -11.21 8.12 -25.16
CA PRO A 448 -12.03 7.19 -24.37
C PRO A 448 -11.20 6.14 -23.62
N ALA A 449 -10.18 5.53 -24.27
CA ALA A 449 -9.33 4.54 -23.60
C ALA A 449 -8.54 5.14 -22.42
N ALA A 450 -8.00 6.34 -22.59
CA ALA A 450 -7.32 7.06 -21.52
C ALA A 450 -8.29 7.47 -20.41
N SER A 451 -9.46 7.99 -20.77
CA SER A 451 -10.52 8.41 -19.84
C SER A 451 -11.03 7.24 -18.98
N HIS A 452 -11.23 6.09 -19.58
CA HIS A 452 -11.60 4.86 -18.91
C HIS A 452 -10.51 4.38 -17.94
N THR A 453 -9.25 4.38 -18.39
CA THR A 453 -8.10 4.04 -17.54
C THR A 453 -7.98 4.98 -16.33
N LEU A 454 -8.20 6.28 -16.53
CA LEU A 454 -8.22 7.28 -15.46
C LEU A 454 -9.37 7.06 -14.49
N THR A 455 -10.58 6.82 -15.00
CA THR A 455 -11.77 6.55 -14.19
C THR A 455 -11.57 5.34 -13.30
N ASN A 456 -11.08 4.23 -13.86
CA ASN A 456 -10.82 3.01 -13.09
C ASN A 456 -9.72 3.22 -12.04
N ALA A 457 -8.65 3.93 -12.39
CA ALA A 457 -7.58 4.25 -11.43
C ALA A 457 -8.08 5.19 -10.31
N PHE A 458 -8.91 6.18 -10.63
CA PHE A 458 -9.48 7.13 -9.70
C PHE A 458 -10.46 6.46 -8.73
N LEU A 459 -11.42 5.67 -9.25
CA LEU A 459 -12.41 4.95 -8.45
C LEU A 459 -11.77 3.85 -7.59
N ALA A 460 -10.65 3.25 -8.05
CA ALA A 460 -9.84 2.34 -7.26
C ALA A 460 -8.99 3.04 -6.19
N GLY A 461 -9.05 4.37 -6.06
CA GLY A 461 -8.32 5.14 -5.06
C GLY A 461 -6.80 5.20 -5.27
N ARG A 462 -6.32 4.97 -6.51
CA ARG A 462 -4.89 5.11 -6.82
C ARG A 462 -4.48 6.58 -6.68
N ARG A 463 -3.23 6.82 -6.29
CA ARG A 463 -2.69 8.19 -6.21
C ARG A 463 -2.31 8.75 -7.57
N THR A 464 -1.72 7.90 -8.42
CA THR A 464 -1.24 8.27 -9.75
C THR A 464 -1.63 7.24 -10.80
N CYS A 465 -1.71 7.67 -12.07
CA CYS A 465 -2.03 6.82 -13.21
C CYS A 465 -1.21 7.25 -14.43
N SER A 466 -0.62 6.30 -15.15
CA SER A 466 0.06 6.59 -16.42
C SER A 466 -0.90 6.32 -17.58
N VAL A 467 -0.96 7.26 -18.53
CA VAL A 467 -1.84 7.21 -19.69
C VAL A 467 -1.13 7.67 -20.96
N SER A 468 -1.49 7.06 -22.09
CA SER A 468 -1.07 7.50 -23.42
C SER A 468 -2.13 8.43 -24.01
N VAL A 469 -1.73 9.56 -24.57
CA VAL A 469 -2.61 10.46 -25.32
C VAL A 469 -1.86 10.85 -26.59
N GLY A 470 -2.39 10.47 -27.76
CA GLY A 470 -1.75 10.79 -29.04
C GLY A 470 -0.32 10.25 -29.18
N GLY A 471 -0.07 9.02 -28.68
CA GLY A 471 1.26 8.40 -28.65
C GLY A 471 2.25 8.96 -27.62
N ARG A 472 1.89 10.02 -26.89
CA ARG A 472 2.71 10.61 -25.81
C ARG A 472 2.29 10.08 -24.45
N GLN A 473 3.28 9.82 -23.61
CA GLN A 473 3.07 9.30 -22.26
C GLN A 473 2.94 10.42 -21.23
N TYR A 474 1.89 10.34 -20.41
CA TYR A 474 1.61 11.26 -19.32
C TYR A 474 1.43 10.49 -18.01
N THR A 475 1.84 11.12 -16.92
CA THR A 475 1.56 10.66 -15.56
C THR A 475 0.60 11.63 -14.90
N VAL A 476 -0.59 11.15 -14.54
CA VAL A 476 -1.63 11.87 -13.81
C VAL A 476 -1.44 11.67 -12.31
N ASP A 477 -1.51 12.76 -11.55
CA ASP A 477 -1.55 12.78 -10.09
C ASP A 477 -2.92 13.30 -9.64
N PHE A 478 -3.76 12.40 -9.10
CA PHE A 478 -5.14 12.73 -8.74
C PHE A 478 -5.23 13.72 -7.57
N PRO A 479 -4.41 13.64 -6.49
CA PRO A 479 -4.41 14.62 -5.41
C PRO A 479 -4.14 16.06 -5.84
N SER A 480 -3.28 16.28 -6.84
CA SER A 480 -3.01 17.62 -7.39
C SER A 480 -3.94 18.00 -8.54
N MET A 481 -4.75 17.05 -9.03
CA MET A 481 -5.55 17.19 -10.25
C MET A 481 -4.70 17.76 -11.39
N SER A 482 -3.54 17.13 -11.65
CA SER A 482 -2.63 17.51 -12.73
C SER A 482 -2.09 16.31 -13.50
N HIS A 483 -1.71 16.52 -14.77
CA HIS A 483 -0.97 15.57 -15.58
C HIS A 483 0.42 16.12 -15.94
N ARG A 484 1.41 15.25 -16.03
CA ARG A 484 2.78 15.60 -16.38
C ARG A 484 3.26 14.77 -17.56
N SER A 485 3.75 15.43 -18.60
CA SER A 485 4.41 14.78 -19.73
C SER A 485 5.71 14.11 -19.27
N ILE A 486 5.95 12.86 -19.66
CA ILE A 486 7.20 12.15 -19.32
C ILE A 486 8.40 12.77 -20.04
N GLU A 487 8.21 13.23 -21.28
CA GLU A 487 9.27 13.78 -22.12
C GLU A 487 9.63 15.23 -21.75
N SER A 488 8.61 16.10 -21.65
CA SER A 488 8.83 17.53 -21.44
C SER A 488 8.81 17.94 -19.97
N HIS A 489 8.33 17.07 -19.08
CA HIS A 489 8.07 17.35 -17.66
C HIS A 489 7.14 18.55 -17.39
N ILE A 490 6.45 19.05 -18.42
CA ILE A 490 5.45 20.10 -18.29
C ILE A 490 4.23 19.53 -17.58
N GLU A 491 3.75 20.27 -16.58
CA GLU A 491 2.58 19.92 -15.78
C GLU A 491 1.40 20.82 -16.15
N ARG A 492 0.23 20.23 -16.38
CA ARG A 492 -1.01 20.95 -16.64
C ARG A 492 -2.13 20.47 -15.73
N PRO A 493 -3.13 21.31 -15.42
CA PRO A 493 -4.29 20.88 -14.67
C PRO A 493 -5.19 19.95 -15.48
N ILE A 494 -5.87 19.05 -14.78
CA ILE A 494 -6.91 18.17 -15.30
C ILE A 494 -8.21 18.39 -14.54
N THR A 495 -9.33 17.96 -15.13
CA THR A 495 -10.64 18.00 -14.49
C THR A 495 -11.49 16.82 -14.92
N ILE A 496 -12.57 16.58 -14.18
CA ILE A 496 -13.54 15.52 -14.43
C ILE A 496 -14.93 16.15 -14.52
N ALA A 497 -15.68 15.80 -15.57
CA ALA A 497 -17.07 16.19 -15.73
C ALA A 497 -17.95 14.94 -15.62
N GLY A 498 -18.87 14.91 -14.67
CA GLY A 498 -19.84 13.82 -14.53
C GLY A 498 -21.15 14.14 -15.27
N ARG A 499 -21.64 13.21 -16.08
CA ARG A 499 -23.00 13.28 -16.62
C ARG A 499 -23.97 12.79 -15.54
N LEU A 500 -24.99 13.59 -15.22
CA LEU A 500 -26.03 13.19 -14.27
C LEU A 500 -26.98 12.19 -14.93
N LYS A 501 -27.45 11.19 -14.17
CA LYS A 501 -28.52 10.29 -14.61
C LYS A 501 -29.85 11.04 -14.79
N ASP A 502 -30.69 10.53 -15.67
CA ASP A 502 -32.02 11.10 -15.92
C ASP A 502 -32.94 11.01 -14.69
N GLY A 503 -33.72 12.07 -14.46
CA GLY A 503 -34.73 12.10 -13.39
C GLY A 503 -34.20 12.33 -11.98
N ILE A 504 -32.92 12.68 -11.82
CA ILE A 504 -32.34 12.96 -10.50
C ILE A 504 -32.89 14.26 -9.88
N VAL A 505 -33.28 14.15 -8.62
CA VAL A 505 -33.54 15.30 -7.75
C VAL A 505 -32.29 15.59 -6.91
N LEU A 506 -31.52 16.60 -7.29
CA LEU A 506 -30.25 16.95 -6.63
C LEU A 506 -30.40 17.22 -5.13
N SER A 507 -31.53 17.80 -4.68
CA SER A 507 -31.78 18.07 -3.26
C SER A 507 -31.92 16.81 -2.42
N GLU A 508 -32.41 15.71 -3.01
CA GLU A 508 -32.53 14.42 -2.32
C GLU A 508 -31.16 13.74 -2.20
N ILE A 509 -30.35 13.81 -3.25
CA ILE A 509 -28.99 13.25 -3.23
C ILE A 509 -28.08 14.02 -2.28
N LEU A 510 -28.17 15.35 -2.27
CA LEU A 510 -27.30 16.19 -1.45
C LEU A 510 -27.69 16.20 0.04
N ALA A 511 -28.80 15.57 0.42
CA ALA A 511 -29.20 15.44 1.81
C ALA A 511 -28.14 14.70 2.64
N GLU A 512 -27.99 15.06 3.91
CA GLU A 512 -27.08 14.36 4.82
C GLU A 512 -27.62 12.97 5.17
N SER A 513 -26.75 11.96 5.14
CA SER A 513 -27.09 10.61 5.60
C SER A 513 -27.45 10.60 7.08
N ASN A 514 -28.19 9.58 7.51
CA ASN A 514 -28.57 9.46 8.93
C ASN A 514 -27.34 9.22 9.83
N GLU A 515 -26.32 8.48 9.37
CA GLU A 515 -25.09 8.31 10.16
C GLU A 515 -24.32 9.62 10.34
N HIS A 516 -24.31 10.47 9.31
CA HIS A 516 -23.72 11.82 9.40
C HIS A 516 -24.43 12.68 10.42
N LYS A 517 -25.77 12.63 10.44
CA LYS A 517 -26.56 13.36 11.43
C LYS A 517 -26.27 12.88 12.84
N GLU A 518 -26.24 11.57 13.09
CA GLU A 518 -25.91 11.02 14.41
C GLU A 518 -24.51 11.44 14.87
N TRP A 519 -23.51 11.36 13.99
CA TRP A 519 -22.15 11.81 14.29
C TRP A 519 -22.10 13.31 14.62
N ASN A 520 -22.75 14.14 13.80
CA ASN A 520 -22.73 15.59 13.94
C ASN A 520 -23.52 16.07 15.17
N GLU A 521 -24.65 15.44 15.49
CA GLU A 521 -25.57 15.91 16.53
C GLU A 521 -25.28 15.33 17.93
N ILE A 522 -24.75 14.11 18.03
CA ILE A 522 -24.60 13.42 19.32
C ILE A 522 -23.13 13.28 19.71
N VAL A 523 -22.30 12.91 18.74
CA VAL A 523 -20.94 12.45 19.03
C VAL A 523 -19.95 13.62 19.08
N ARG A 524 -20.11 14.60 18.18
CA ARG A 524 -19.22 15.78 18.14
C ARG A 524 -19.37 16.68 19.35
N ASP A 525 -20.55 16.82 19.93
CA ASP A 525 -20.76 17.64 21.14
C ASP A 525 -19.97 17.09 22.33
N ARG A 526 -20.01 15.76 22.55
CA ARG A 526 -19.17 15.10 23.58
C ARG A 526 -17.68 15.23 23.28
N LEU A 527 -17.32 15.15 22.00
CA LEU A 527 -15.93 15.24 21.56
C LEU A 527 -15.34 16.64 21.79
N VAL A 528 -16.12 17.71 21.66
CA VAL A 528 -15.68 19.09 21.96
C VAL A 528 -15.18 19.19 23.40
N SER A 529 -15.98 18.75 24.37
CA SER A 529 -15.60 18.82 25.78
C SER A 529 -14.38 17.96 26.09
N ALA A 530 -14.29 16.75 25.52
CA ALA A 530 -13.12 15.87 25.67
C ALA A 530 -11.85 16.52 25.08
N VAL A 531 -11.92 17.08 23.87
CA VAL A 531 -10.78 17.75 23.21
C VAL A 531 -10.30 18.95 24.02
N ILE A 532 -11.20 19.78 24.53
CA ILE A 532 -10.84 20.93 25.38
C ILE A 532 -10.19 20.44 26.68
N GLY A 533 -10.74 19.40 27.30
CA GLY A 533 -10.18 18.79 28.51
C GLY A 533 -8.77 18.25 28.29
N LEU A 534 -8.53 17.55 27.17
CA LEU A 534 -7.22 17.05 26.79
C LEU A 534 -6.21 18.18 26.54
N LEU A 535 -6.60 19.25 25.82
CA LEU A 535 -5.73 20.42 25.60
C LEU A 535 -5.39 21.15 26.92
N GLY A 536 -6.23 21.02 27.94
CA GLY A 536 -6.00 21.59 29.27
C GLY A 536 -4.99 20.83 30.13
N LEU A 537 -4.52 19.66 29.71
CA LEU A 537 -3.56 18.87 30.48
C LEU A 537 -2.15 19.50 30.43
N SER A 538 -1.44 19.48 31.56
CA SER A 538 -0.15 20.17 31.70
C SER A 538 1.05 19.39 31.17
N SER A 539 0.95 18.06 31.08
CA SER A 539 2.05 17.16 30.71
C SER A 539 1.61 16.20 29.61
N ILE A 540 1.73 16.64 28.37
CA ILE A 540 1.39 15.86 27.18
C ILE A 540 2.61 15.77 26.26
N ASP A 541 2.82 14.61 25.65
CA ASP A 541 3.88 14.43 24.65
C ASP A 541 3.54 15.11 23.31
N ALA A 542 4.55 15.31 22.48
CA ALA A 542 4.42 15.99 21.19
C ALA A 542 3.41 15.32 20.24
N ASN A 543 3.36 13.98 20.20
CA ASN A 543 2.51 13.25 19.28
C ASN A 543 1.04 13.37 19.69
N SER A 544 0.77 13.28 20.99
CA SER A 544 -0.57 13.48 21.56
C SER A 544 -1.07 14.91 21.32
N ILE A 545 -0.26 15.95 21.54
CA ILE A 545 -0.63 17.33 21.19
C ILE A 545 -0.95 17.42 19.71
N HIS A 546 -0.09 16.90 18.85
CA HIS A 546 -0.31 16.96 17.40
C HIS A 546 -1.64 16.30 16.99
N ALA A 547 -1.95 15.12 17.54
CA ALA A 547 -3.17 14.39 17.27
C ALA A 547 -4.42 15.13 17.75
N ILE A 548 -4.39 15.73 18.95
CA ILE A 548 -5.48 16.55 19.47
C ILE A 548 -5.72 17.77 18.55
N PHE A 549 -4.65 18.45 18.12
CA PHE A 549 -4.76 19.61 17.22
C PHE A 549 -5.33 19.24 15.85
N ILE A 550 -4.94 18.10 15.28
CA ILE A 550 -5.52 17.60 14.02
C ILE A 550 -7.02 17.36 14.18
N LEU A 551 -7.42 16.66 15.25
CA LEU A 551 -8.82 16.35 15.52
C LEU A 551 -9.64 17.61 15.77
N ALA A 552 -9.13 18.53 16.61
CA ALA A 552 -9.74 19.83 16.88
C ALA A 552 -9.91 20.65 15.60
N ALA A 553 -8.88 20.73 14.76
CA ALA A 553 -8.95 21.43 13.48
C ALA A 553 -9.95 20.79 12.52
N ARG A 554 -10.17 19.46 12.58
CA ARG A 554 -11.18 18.77 11.76
C ARG A 554 -12.59 19.05 12.21
N ILE A 555 -12.89 18.88 13.50
CA ILE A 555 -14.26 19.00 14.02
C ILE A 555 -14.74 20.46 14.00
N THR A 556 -13.83 21.42 14.19
CA THR A 556 -14.15 22.86 14.12
C THR A 556 -14.39 23.38 12.71
N ARG A 557 -14.20 22.57 11.65
CA ARG A 557 -14.60 22.99 10.29
C ARG A 557 -16.12 23.17 10.17
N ASP A 558 -16.87 22.50 11.04
CA ASP A 558 -18.31 22.70 11.17
C ASP A 558 -18.58 23.92 12.04
N PHE A 559 -19.34 24.87 11.49
CA PHE A 559 -19.67 26.13 12.18
C PHE A 559 -20.38 25.92 13.52
N ARG A 560 -21.28 24.93 13.62
CA ARG A 560 -22.00 24.66 14.88
C ARG A 560 -21.04 24.21 15.97
N ILE A 561 -20.11 23.33 15.62
CA ILE A 561 -19.09 22.78 16.53
C ILE A 561 -18.04 23.83 16.87
N ALA A 562 -17.61 24.66 15.91
CA ALA A 562 -16.72 25.78 16.17
C ALA A 562 -17.32 26.76 17.18
N ARG A 563 -18.62 27.05 17.06
CA ARG A 563 -19.35 27.89 18.02
C ARG A 563 -19.38 27.27 19.42
N GLU A 564 -19.66 25.97 19.52
CA GLU A 564 -19.66 25.26 20.81
C GLU A 564 -18.26 25.24 21.43
N PHE A 565 -17.24 24.94 20.64
CA PHE A 565 -15.83 24.97 21.05
C PHE A 565 -15.43 26.35 21.57
N LEU A 566 -15.87 27.43 20.91
CA LEU A 566 -15.65 28.80 21.35
C LEU A 566 -16.37 29.10 22.68
N GLN A 567 -17.64 28.70 22.81
CA GLN A 567 -18.47 28.92 24.01
C GLN A 567 -17.92 28.21 25.24
N GLN A 568 -17.34 27.01 25.07
CA GLN A 568 -16.67 26.26 26.14
C GLN A 568 -15.24 26.75 26.43
N GLY A 569 -14.79 27.85 25.81
CA GLY A 569 -13.47 28.44 26.07
C GLY A 569 -12.31 27.76 25.34
N GLY A 570 -12.59 26.91 24.35
CA GLY A 570 -11.57 26.12 23.65
C GLY A 570 -10.48 26.95 22.98
N VAL A 571 -10.79 28.14 22.47
CA VAL A 571 -9.77 29.07 21.90
C VAL A 571 -8.74 29.49 22.95
N GLN A 572 -9.18 29.77 24.17
CA GLN A 572 -8.28 30.13 25.27
C GLN A 572 -7.38 28.95 25.64
N THR A 573 -7.93 27.73 25.64
CA THR A 573 -7.19 26.50 25.92
C THR A 573 -6.15 26.22 24.84
N VAL A 574 -6.47 26.43 23.55
CA VAL A 574 -5.52 26.29 22.43
C VAL A 574 -4.34 27.25 22.56
N ILE A 575 -4.59 28.50 22.95
CA ILE A 575 -3.53 29.51 23.12
C ILE A 575 -2.64 29.19 24.33
N ASN A 576 -3.24 28.62 25.38
CA ASN A 576 -2.55 28.30 26.63
C ASN A 576 -2.00 26.86 26.69
N VAL A 577 -2.02 26.13 25.57
CA VAL A 577 -1.65 24.71 25.57
C VAL A 577 -0.24 24.55 26.12
N SER A 578 -0.09 23.63 27.07
CA SER A 578 1.19 23.35 27.71
C SER A 578 1.80 22.10 27.09
N GLY A 579 3.08 22.16 26.69
CA GLY A 579 3.81 20.99 26.22
C GLY A 579 4.82 21.27 25.12
N SER A 580 5.29 20.19 24.49
CA SER A 580 6.34 20.26 23.48
C SER A 580 5.84 20.87 22.17
N ALA A 581 6.61 21.81 21.62
CA ALA A 581 6.27 22.46 20.36
C ALA A 581 6.43 21.49 19.18
N VAL A 582 5.38 21.35 18.36
CA VAL A 582 5.40 20.59 17.10
C VAL A 582 5.41 21.57 15.93
N PRO A 583 6.16 21.33 14.84
CA PRO A 583 6.27 22.28 13.72
C PRO A 583 4.94 22.73 13.12
N SER A 584 3.92 21.87 13.12
CA SER A 584 2.58 22.12 12.60
C SER A 584 1.61 22.73 13.61
N SER A 585 1.96 22.83 14.89
CA SER A 585 1.04 23.32 15.94
C SER A 585 0.59 24.75 15.69
N ALA A 586 1.48 25.63 15.22
CA ALA A 586 1.13 27.03 14.94
C ALA A 586 0.10 27.15 13.80
N LEU A 587 0.25 26.33 12.75
CA LEU A 587 -0.68 26.30 11.63
C LEU A 587 -2.05 25.75 12.06
N LEU A 588 -2.06 24.63 12.80
CA LEU A 588 -3.29 24.03 13.29
C LEU A 588 -4.01 24.94 14.30
N ALA A 589 -3.28 25.57 15.22
CA ALA A 589 -3.80 26.58 16.13
C ALA A 589 -4.46 27.73 15.37
N ALA A 590 -3.77 28.28 14.36
CA ALA A 590 -4.31 29.34 13.52
C ALA A 590 -5.58 28.90 12.79
N LEU A 591 -5.63 27.68 12.24
CA LEU A 591 -6.83 27.14 11.61
C LEU A 591 -8.00 27.03 12.58
N ILE A 592 -7.78 26.45 13.76
CA ILE A 592 -8.83 26.31 14.80
C ILE A 592 -9.36 27.69 15.21
N ILE A 593 -8.47 28.66 15.47
CA ILE A 593 -8.86 30.02 15.85
C ILE A 593 -9.65 30.69 14.72
N ARG A 594 -9.22 30.54 13.47
CA ARG A 594 -9.94 31.07 12.30
C ARG A 594 -11.31 30.45 12.15
N HIS A 595 -11.46 29.14 12.30
CA HIS A 595 -12.76 28.47 12.24
C HIS A 595 -13.75 29.03 13.28
N CYS A 596 -13.26 29.40 14.47
CA CYS A 596 -14.09 29.93 15.55
C CYS A 596 -14.39 31.43 15.43
N LEU A 597 -13.50 32.22 14.81
CA LEU A 597 -13.57 33.69 14.84
C LEU A 597 -13.87 34.35 13.49
N ASP A 598 -13.58 33.68 12.37
CA ASP A 598 -13.82 34.26 11.04
C ASP A 598 -15.34 34.35 10.79
N ASP A 599 -15.80 35.54 10.42
CA ASP A 599 -17.19 35.79 10.03
C ASP A 599 -17.46 35.25 8.61
N GLU A 600 -18.61 34.61 8.41
CA GLU A 600 -19.01 33.99 7.14
C GLU A 600 -19.00 35.02 5.99
N ILE A 601 -19.40 36.26 6.28
CA ILE A 601 -19.42 37.37 5.31
C ILE A 601 -17.99 37.72 4.87
N ALA A 602 -17.06 37.82 5.83
CA ALA A 602 -15.67 38.13 5.56
C ALA A 602 -15.00 37.01 4.73
N VAL A 603 -15.24 35.74 5.09
CA VAL A 603 -14.73 34.59 4.33
C VAL A 603 -15.26 34.59 2.90
N ARG A 604 -16.55 34.84 2.71
CA ARG A 604 -17.18 34.94 1.39
C ARG A 604 -16.56 36.05 0.54
N GLN A 605 -16.36 37.24 1.11
CA GLN A 605 -15.73 38.36 0.39
C GLN A 605 -14.27 38.05 0.01
N ILE A 606 -13.50 37.43 0.91
CA ILE A 606 -12.13 37.00 0.63
C ILE A 606 -12.11 35.96 -0.49
N PHE A 607 -13.03 35.00 -0.45
CA PHE A 607 -13.16 33.97 -1.48
C PHE A 607 -13.50 34.57 -2.84
N GLU A 608 -14.54 35.42 -2.92
CA GLU A 608 -14.91 36.10 -4.16
C GLU A 608 -13.76 36.96 -4.71
N LYS A 609 -13.06 37.71 -3.86
CA LYS A 609 -11.90 38.50 -4.26
C LYS A 609 -10.79 37.62 -4.80
N THR A 610 -10.53 36.48 -4.17
CA THR A 610 -9.52 35.50 -4.60
C THR A 610 -9.86 34.93 -5.98
N VAL A 611 -11.09 34.46 -6.17
CA VAL A 611 -11.58 33.93 -7.44
C VAL A 611 -11.48 35.00 -8.55
N ARG A 612 -11.94 36.22 -8.29
CA ARG A 612 -11.83 37.33 -9.27
C ARG A 612 -10.37 37.64 -9.63
N THR A 613 -9.47 37.61 -8.65
CA THR A 613 -8.04 37.87 -8.88
C THR A 613 -7.40 36.77 -9.73
N ILE A 614 -7.74 35.50 -9.48
CA ILE A 614 -7.28 34.36 -10.28
C ILE A 614 -7.84 34.45 -11.70
N ALA A 615 -9.14 34.68 -11.84
CA ALA A 615 -9.81 34.80 -13.14
C ALA A 615 -9.28 35.99 -13.98
N ALA A 616 -8.81 37.06 -13.33
CA ALA A 616 -8.17 38.20 -13.98
C ALA A 616 -6.70 37.95 -14.39
N GLY A 617 -6.18 36.73 -14.22
CA GLY A 617 -4.79 36.37 -14.56
C GLY A 617 -3.75 36.88 -13.55
N GLY A 618 -4.17 37.34 -12.37
CA GLY A 618 -3.31 37.94 -11.35
C GLY A 618 -2.45 36.97 -10.56
N TYR A 619 -2.58 35.66 -10.78
CA TYR A 619 -1.78 34.62 -10.14
C TYR A 619 -1.17 33.69 -11.20
N THR A 620 0.15 33.57 -11.20
CA THR A 620 0.82 32.38 -11.77
C THR A 620 0.25 31.15 -11.08
N ILE A 621 -0.16 30.15 -11.86
CA ILE A 621 -0.81 28.89 -11.41
C ILE A 621 0.05 28.10 -10.40
N ASN A 622 1.29 28.51 -10.15
CA ASN A 622 2.07 28.11 -8.99
C ASN A 622 1.99 29.20 -7.89
N PRO A 623 1.02 29.15 -6.96
CA PRO A 623 1.18 29.89 -5.73
C PRO A 623 2.45 29.36 -5.03
N PRO A 624 3.25 30.19 -4.36
CA PRO A 624 4.23 29.66 -3.42
C PRO A 624 3.45 28.75 -2.45
N LEU A 625 3.96 27.53 -2.25
CA LEU A 625 3.47 26.44 -1.40
C LEU A 625 3.22 26.82 0.08
N THR A 626 3.13 28.10 0.42
CA THR A 626 3.22 28.66 1.76
C THR A 626 1.92 29.29 2.27
N ARG A 627 0.91 29.54 1.43
CA ARG A 627 -0.33 30.25 1.88
C ARG A 627 -1.57 29.40 2.10
N TRP A 628 -1.64 28.20 1.52
CA TRP A 628 -2.80 27.31 1.65
C TRP A 628 -2.38 25.85 1.79
N ASN A 629 -1.39 25.59 2.64
CA ASN A 629 -1.17 24.23 3.10
C ASN A 629 -2.30 23.87 4.08
N HIS A 630 -3.42 23.36 3.54
CA HIS A 630 -3.93 22.12 4.12
C HIS A 630 -2.82 21.10 3.90
N ILE A 631 -2.02 20.84 4.93
CA ILE A 631 -1.02 19.77 4.86
C ILE A 631 -1.78 18.46 4.70
N ARG A 632 -1.34 17.71 3.69
CA ARG A 632 -1.69 16.33 3.34
C ARG A 632 -1.73 15.42 4.56
#